data_AF-A0A969ND74-F1
#
_entry.id   AF-A0A969ND74-F1
#
_cell.length_a   1.000
_cell.length_b   1.000
_cell.length_c   1.000
_cell.angle_alpha   90.00
_cell.angle_beta   90.00
_cell.angle_gamma   90.00
#
_symmetry.space_group_name_H-M   'P 1'
#
loop_
_entity.id
_entity.type
_entity.pdbx_description
1 polymer ?
#
loop_
_entity_poly.entity_id
_entity_poly.type
_entity_poly.pdbx_seq_one_letter_code
_entity_poly.pdbx_strand_id
1 'polypeptide(L)'
;MAKDKTKPLFHWYVDSAHGKELVFALYTRPCRYGRCAFCSLPNMSEGGEAVSAADIEKQIDYILSHYSQQEINNLVKISVYTASSSLDQECLPTRSLMYLALKVSYFPKLKILSLETRPEYVEDWELKALQNVLGEKILLEIGIGYETHNLELRNKILEKGLTAKALHRLLIMLSDNKASLKSLFNAKTSSQP
;
A
#
# COMPACT_ATOMS: atom_id res chain seq x y z
N MET A 1 20.95 -0.27 -15.65
CA MET A 1 19.90 0.14 -16.60
C MET A 1 18.85 0.87 -15.78
N ALA A 2 18.46 2.10 -16.15
CA ALA A 2 17.41 2.82 -15.42
C ALA A 2 16.08 2.08 -15.56
N LYS A 3 15.32 1.94 -14.46
CA LYS A 3 13.98 1.33 -14.48
C LYS A 3 13.02 2.20 -15.29
N ASP A 4 12.12 1.57 -16.03
CA ASP A 4 11.04 2.26 -16.75
C ASP A 4 10.04 2.84 -15.72
N LYS A 5 9.99 4.17 -15.63
CA LYS A 5 9.14 4.89 -14.67
C LYS A 5 7.65 4.71 -14.92
N THR A 6 7.27 4.27 -16.12
CA THR A 6 5.87 4.08 -16.52
C THR A 6 5.39 2.65 -16.31
N LYS A 7 6.25 1.76 -15.82
CA LYS A 7 5.91 0.38 -15.49
C LYS A 7 5.93 0.12 -13.98
N PRO A 8 4.99 -0.69 -13.46
CA PRO A 8 5.00 -1.10 -12.06
C PRO A 8 6.19 -2.01 -11.77
N LEU A 9 6.49 -2.22 -10.49
CA LEU A 9 7.49 -3.20 -10.05
C LEU A 9 7.01 -4.63 -10.31
N PHE A 10 5.72 -4.91 -10.04
CA PHE A 10 5.05 -6.16 -10.36
C PHE A 10 3.52 -5.97 -10.31
N HIS A 11 2.79 -6.90 -10.91
CA HIS A 11 1.34 -7.06 -10.75
C HIS A 11 0.92 -8.51 -11.00
N TRP A 12 -0.01 -9.02 -10.18
CA TRP A 12 -0.49 -10.41 -10.22
C TRP A 12 -1.99 -10.46 -9.99
N TYR A 13 -2.66 -11.36 -10.73
CA TYR A 13 -4.07 -11.70 -10.53
C TYR A 13 -4.14 -13.07 -9.88
N VAL A 14 -4.65 -13.12 -8.65
CA VAL A 14 -4.55 -14.30 -7.78
C VAL A 14 -5.89 -14.63 -7.13
N ASP A 15 -6.00 -15.84 -6.62
CA ASP A 15 -7.08 -16.24 -5.71
C ASP A 15 -6.68 -15.91 -4.26
N SER A 16 -7.60 -15.28 -3.53
CA SER A 16 -7.46 -14.93 -2.12
C SER A 16 -8.64 -15.46 -1.31
N ALA A 17 -8.56 -15.35 0.02
CA ALA A 17 -9.68 -15.66 0.91
C ALA A 17 -10.94 -14.82 0.64
N HIS A 18 -10.80 -13.68 -0.04
CA HIS A 18 -11.91 -12.81 -0.42
C HIS A 18 -12.40 -13.05 -1.86
N GLY A 19 -11.81 -13.97 -2.60
CA GLY A 19 -12.04 -14.18 -4.03
C GLY A 19 -10.90 -13.62 -4.88
N LYS A 20 -11.20 -13.19 -6.11
CA LYS A 20 -10.17 -12.71 -7.04
C LYS A 20 -9.54 -11.41 -6.55
N GLU A 21 -8.22 -11.39 -6.50
CA GLU A 21 -7.42 -10.28 -6.00
C GLU A 21 -6.40 -9.84 -7.05
N LEU A 22 -6.28 -8.52 -7.23
CA LEU A 22 -5.20 -7.92 -7.99
C LEU A 22 -4.18 -7.34 -6.99
N VAL A 23 -2.98 -7.89 -7.02
CA VAL A 23 -1.87 -7.50 -6.16
C VAL A 23 -0.81 -6.82 -7.00
N PHE A 24 -0.41 -5.60 -6.68
CA PHE A 24 0.66 -4.92 -7.43
C PHE A 24 1.50 -4.00 -6.56
N ALA A 25 2.71 -3.71 -7.05
CA ALA A 25 3.58 -2.71 -6.47
C ALA A 25 3.91 -1.60 -7.49
N LEU A 26 3.62 -0.36 -7.12
CA LEU A 26 4.00 0.82 -7.91
C LEU A 26 5.47 1.15 -7.69
N TYR A 27 6.16 1.50 -8.77
CA TYR A 27 7.49 2.07 -8.72
C TYR A 27 7.37 3.57 -8.39
N THR A 28 7.63 3.91 -7.13
CA THR A 28 7.51 5.27 -6.59
C THR A 28 8.86 5.82 -6.18
N ARG A 29 8.86 7.06 -5.66
CA ARG A 29 10.01 7.59 -4.92
C ARG A 29 10.37 6.70 -3.72
N PRO A 30 11.63 6.72 -3.25
CA PRO A 30 12.08 5.93 -2.10
C PRO A 30 11.32 6.23 -0.82
N CYS A 31 11.20 5.22 0.06
CA CYS A 31 10.65 5.40 1.40
C CYS A 31 11.47 6.41 2.21
N ARG A 32 10.83 7.47 2.71
CA ARG A 32 11.51 8.49 3.53
C ARG A 32 12.07 7.98 4.85
N TYR A 33 11.52 6.87 5.37
CA TYR A 33 12.02 6.31 6.62
C TYR A 33 13.38 5.63 6.43
N GLY A 34 13.56 4.88 5.33
CA GLY A 34 14.85 4.38 4.84
C GLY A 34 15.70 3.48 5.76
N ARG A 35 15.32 3.26 7.02
CA ARG A 35 16.20 2.67 8.07
C ARG A 35 15.91 1.23 8.46
N CYS A 36 14.83 0.64 7.96
CA CYS A 36 14.46 -0.73 8.31
C CYS A 36 15.56 -1.72 7.88
N ALA A 37 16.17 -2.44 8.83
CA ALA A 37 17.38 -3.25 8.59
C ALA A 37 17.21 -4.40 7.57
N PHE A 38 15.99 -4.87 7.34
CA PHE A 38 15.66 -6.03 6.49
C PHE A 38 14.90 -5.63 5.20
N CYS A 39 14.79 -4.33 4.92
CA CYS A 39 13.87 -3.83 3.92
C CYS A 39 14.48 -3.84 2.52
N SER A 40 13.79 -4.45 1.55
CA SER A 40 14.18 -4.43 0.14
C SER A 40 13.74 -3.17 -0.61
N LEU A 41 12.92 -2.31 0.00
CA LEU A 41 12.36 -1.13 -0.67
C LEU A 41 13.44 -0.18 -1.23
N PRO A 42 14.57 0.11 -0.56
CA PRO A 42 15.62 0.97 -1.12
C PRO A 42 16.10 0.49 -2.51
N ASN A 43 16.33 -0.81 -2.66
CA ASN A 43 16.72 -1.42 -3.95
C ASN A 43 15.57 -1.38 -4.97
N MET A 44 14.32 -1.53 -4.50
CA MET A 44 13.15 -1.43 -5.35
C MET A 44 12.90 0.01 -5.84
N SER A 45 13.32 1.01 -5.09
CA SER A 45 13.14 2.44 -5.41
C SER A 45 14.35 3.11 -6.08
N GLU A 46 15.41 2.38 -6.41
CA GLU A 46 16.62 2.95 -7.04
C GLU A 46 16.29 3.78 -8.30
N GLY A 47 16.61 5.09 -8.27
CA GLY A 47 16.30 6.05 -9.33
C GLY A 47 14.87 6.62 -9.29
N GLY A 48 14.13 6.32 -8.23
CA GLY A 48 12.73 6.68 -8.04
C GLY A 48 12.50 8.17 -7.77
N GLU A 49 13.53 8.93 -7.40
CA GLU A 49 13.45 10.37 -7.11
C GLU A 49 12.87 11.17 -8.28
N ALA A 50 13.13 10.69 -9.49
CA ALA A 50 12.70 11.31 -10.73
C ALA A 50 11.37 10.74 -11.27
N VAL A 51 10.66 9.90 -10.51
CA VAL A 51 9.30 9.43 -10.84
C VAL A 51 8.31 10.56 -10.51
N SER A 52 7.48 10.91 -11.49
CA SER A 52 6.44 11.93 -11.35
C SER A 52 5.06 11.31 -11.07
N ALA A 53 4.09 12.14 -10.65
CA ALA A 53 2.70 11.71 -10.51
C ALA A 53 2.12 11.15 -11.82
N ALA A 54 2.47 11.76 -12.97
CA ALA A 54 2.03 11.31 -14.28
C ALA A 54 2.64 9.95 -14.66
N ASP A 55 3.86 9.66 -14.22
CA ASP A 55 4.47 8.34 -14.42
C ASP A 55 3.73 7.27 -13.61
N ILE A 56 3.36 7.58 -12.36
CA ILE A 56 2.57 6.68 -11.50
C ILE A 56 1.18 6.45 -12.09
N GLU A 57 0.51 7.49 -12.60
CA GLU A 57 -0.79 7.37 -13.29
C GLU A 57 -0.67 6.43 -14.51
N LYS A 58 0.41 6.53 -15.28
CA LYS A 58 0.69 5.59 -16.39
C LYS A 58 0.95 4.16 -15.91
N GLN A 59 1.60 3.97 -14.76
CA GLN A 59 1.75 2.63 -14.17
C GLN A 59 0.41 2.02 -13.81
N ILE A 60 -0.51 2.81 -13.24
CA ILE A 60 -1.87 2.37 -12.92
C ILE A 60 -2.60 1.96 -14.19
N ASP A 61 -2.56 2.81 -15.23
CA ASP A 61 -3.19 2.49 -16.52
C ASP A 61 -2.56 1.26 -17.17
N TYR A 62 -1.23 1.12 -17.11
CA TYR A 62 -0.51 -0.05 -17.57
C TYR A 62 -1.02 -1.31 -16.86
N ILE A 63 -1.08 -1.33 -15.53
CA ILE A 63 -1.57 -2.49 -14.77
C ILE A 63 -2.99 -2.85 -15.22
N LEU A 64 -3.90 -1.88 -15.26
CA LEU A 64 -5.30 -2.12 -15.58
C LEU A 64 -5.50 -2.58 -17.03
N SER A 65 -4.66 -2.14 -17.97
CA SER A 65 -4.73 -2.57 -19.36
C SER A 65 -4.25 -4.01 -19.60
N HIS A 66 -3.57 -4.63 -18.63
CA HIS A 66 -3.12 -6.03 -18.75
C HIS A 66 -4.23 -7.06 -18.51
N TYR A 67 -5.37 -6.63 -17.98
CA TYR A 67 -6.46 -7.53 -17.61
C TYR A 67 -7.69 -7.27 -18.47
N SER A 68 -8.37 -8.34 -18.85
CA SER A 68 -9.64 -8.26 -19.57
C SER A 68 -10.72 -7.61 -18.71
N GLN A 69 -11.75 -7.05 -19.36
CA GLN A 69 -12.90 -6.49 -18.63
C GLN A 69 -13.58 -7.53 -17.73
N GLN A 70 -13.56 -8.81 -18.12
CA GLN A 70 -14.12 -9.90 -17.31
C GLN A 70 -13.30 -10.13 -16.03
N GLU A 71 -11.97 -10.11 -16.11
CA GLU A 71 -11.11 -10.21 -14.92
C GLU A 71 -11.31 -9.01 -14.00
N ILE A 72 -11.30 -7.80 -14.54
CA ILE A 72 -11.57 -6.56 -13.79
C ILE A 72 -12.94 -6.63 -13.09
N ASN A 73 -13.99 -7.07 -13.79
CA ASN A 73 -15.33 -7.20 -13.21
C ASN A 73 -15.44 -8.27 -12.13
N ASN A 74 -14.49 -9.20 -12.06
CA ASN A 74 -14.45 -10.25 -11.05
C ASN A 74 -13.57 -9.93 -9.84
N LEU A 75 -12.80 -8.84 -9.89
CA LEU A 75 -11.98 -8.40 -8.76
C LEU A 75 -12.86 -8.12 -7.53
N VAL A 76 -12.51 -8.76 -6.42
CA VAL A 76 -13.11 -8.52 -5.10
C VAL A 76 -12.17 -7.70 -4.22
N LYS A 77 -10.85 -7.87 -4.39
CA LYS A 77 -9.83 -7.14 -3.63
C LYS A 77 -8.75 -6.59 -4.55
N ILE A 78 -8.23 -5.42 -4.20
CA ILE A 78 -6.99 -4.87 -4.76
C ILE A 78 -6.04 -4.60 -3.59
N SER A 79 -4.81 -5.12 -3.67
CA SER A 79 -3.75 -4.84 -2.71
C SER A 79 -2.63 -4.06 -3.38
N VAL A 80 -2.45 -2.82 -2.91
CA VAL A 80 -1.49 -1.86 -3.41
C VAL A 80 -0.28 -1.83 -2.49
N TYR A 81 0.85 -2.14 -3.08
CA TYR A 81 2.18 -1.93 -2.53
C TYR A 81 2.84 -0.79 -3.30
N THR A 82 3.90 -0.23 -2.73
CA THR A 82 4.76 0.74 -3.41
C THR A 82 6.20 0.41 -3.09
N ALA A 83 7.14 1.04 -3.82
CA ALA A 83 8.55 1.08 -3.41
C ALA A 83 8.78 1.91 -2.12
N SER A 84 7.72 2.23 -1.37
CA SER A 84 7.71 3.18 -0.25
C SER A 84 6.52 2.94 0.70
N SER A 85 5.74 3.98 1.00
CA SER A 85 4.53 3.96 1.81
C SER A 85 3.40 4.60 1.01
N SER A 86 2.26 3.92 0.89
CA SER A 86 1.18 4.33 -0.03
C SER A 86 0.45 5.61 0.42
N LEU A 87 0.48 5.91 1.72
CA LEU A 87 -0.09 7.14 2.29
C LEU A 87 1.03 8.10 2.73
N ASP A 88 2.16 8.11 2.02
CA ASP A 88 3.19 9.14 2.15
C ASP A 88 3.13 10.03 0.91
N GLN A 89 2.58 11.24 1.07
CA GLN A 89 2.24 12.11 -0.05
C GLN A 89 3.48 12.62 -0.81
N GLU A 90 4.66 12.55 -0.19
CA GLU A 90 5.93 12.85 -0.85
C GLU A 90 6.41 11.69 -1.73
N CYS A 91 6.08 10.45 -1.37
CA CYS A 91 6.48 9.25 -2.10
C CYS A 91 5.47 8.84 -3.18
N LEU A 92 4.19 8.81 -2.80
CA LEU A 92 3.04 8.58 -3.66
C LEU A 92 2.11 9.80 -3.54
N PRO A 93 2.14 10.73 -4.51
CA PRO A 93 1.30 11.93 -4.47
C PRO A 93 -0.18 11.56 -4.36
N THR A 94 -0.92 12.26 -3.48
CA THR A 94 -2.36 12.06 -3.27
C THR A 94 -3.14 12.05 -4.57
N ARG A 95 -2.76 12.91 -5.53
CA ARG A 95 -3.36 12.93 -6.88
C ARG A 95 -3.35 11.55 -7.55
N SER A 96 -2.21 10.86 -7.57
CA SER A 96 -2.07 9.54 -8.20
C SER A 96 -2.84 8.46 -7.42
N LEU A 97 -2.88 8.58 -6.09
CA LEU A 97 -3.68 7.69 -5.26
C LEU A 97 -5.19 7.89 -5.49
N MET A 98 -5.65 9.14 -5.62
CA MET A 98 -7.04 9.46 -6.00
C MET A 98 -7.37 8.98 -7.40
N TYR A 99 -6.43 9.08 -8.35
CA TYR A 99 -6.60 8.53 -9.70
C TYR A 99 -6.87 7.02 -9.66
N LEU A 100 -6.09 6.27 -8.88
CA LEU A 100 -6.35 4.85 -8.63
C LEU A 100 -7.73 4.63 -8.02
N ALA A 101 -8.04 5.33 -6.92
CA ALA A 101 -9.32 5.18 -6.22
C ALA A 101 -10.52 5.43 -7.14
N LEU A 102 -10.46 6.49 -7.97
CA LEU A 102 -11.50 6.80 -8.96
C LEU A 102 -11.65 5.67 -9.98
N LYS A 103 -10.56 5.17 -10.56
CA LYS A 103 -10.61 4.07 -11.56
C LYS A 103 -11.26 2.81 -10.98
N VAL A 104 -10.87 2.43 -9.76
CA VAL A 104 -11.31 1.16 -9.16
C VAL A 104 -12.70 1.27 -8.51
N SER A 105 -13.16 2.49 -8.18
CA SER A 105 -14.49 2.72 -7.59
C SER A 105 -15.64 2.16 -8.45
N TYR A 106 -15.45 2.11 -9.77
CA TYR A 106 -16.43 1.60 -10.73
C TYR A 106 -16.43 0.08 -10.85
N PHE A 107 -15.52 -0.63 -10.20
CA PHE A 107 -15.42 -2.09 -10.37
C PHE A 107 -16.61 -2.77 -9.68
N PRO A 108 -17.40 -3.59 -10.40
CA PRO A 108 -18.72 -4.01 -9.95
C PRO A 108 -18.67 -4.91 -8.71
N LYS A 109 -17.64 -5.76 -8.58
CA LYS A 109 -17.49 -6.68 -7.44
C LYS A 109 -16.44 -6.26 -6.42
N LEU A 110 -15.72 -5.16 -6.65
CA LEU A 110 -14.69 -4.72 -5.72
C LEU A 110 -15.30 -4.39 -4.36
N LYS A 111 -14.69 -4.94 -3.30
CA LYS A 111 -15.09 -4.77 -1.90
C LYS A 111 -13.98 -4.23 -1.03
N ILE A 112 -12.72 -4.43 -1.38
CA ILE A 112 -11.58 -4.04 -0.55
C ILE A 112 -10.52 -3.38 -1.41
N LEU A 113 -10.10 -2.17 -1.04
CA LEU A 113 -8.85 -1.57 -1.48
C LEU A 113 -7.88 -1.54 -0.29
N SER A 114 -6.85 -2.37 -0.36
CA SER A 114 -5.79 -2.48 0.66
C SER A 114 -4.60 -1.63 0.26
N LEU A 115 -4.14 -0.75 1.13
CA LEU A 115 -2.95 0.09 0.95
C LEU A 115 -1.92 -0.21 2.04
N GLU A 116 -0.70 -0.60 1.65
CA GLU A 116 0.39 -0.78 2.63
C GLU A 116 1.12 0.54 2.88
N THR A 117 1.30 0.91 4.16
CA THR A 117 1.90 2.18 4.54
C THR A 117 2.60 2.14 5.90
N ARG A 118 3.30 3.22 6.22
CA ARG A 118 3.79 3.51 7.57
C ARG A 118 2.78 4.38 8.32
N PRO A 119 2.44 4.05 9.59
CA PRO A 119 1.41 4.77 10.35
C PRO A 119 1.64 6.28 10.48
N GLU A 120 2.90 6.72 10.57
CA GLU A 120 3.24 8.13 10.78
C GLU A 120 2.96 9.04 9.58
N TYR A 121 2.74 8.48 8.38
CA TYR A 121 2.44 9.27 7.19
C TYR A 121 0.95 9.38 6.90
N VAL A 122 0.15 8.55 7.56
CA VAL A 122 -1.30 8.55 7.39
C VAL A 122 -1.88 9.86 7.94
N GLU A 123 -2.61 10.56 7.09
CA GLU A 123 -3.32 11.78 7.45
C GLU A 123 -4.83 11.58 7.33
N ASP A 124 -5.56 12.06 8.33
CA ASP A 124 -7.02 11.88 8.45
C ASP A 124 -7.78 12.41 7.23
N TRP A 125 -7.38 13.57 6.71
CA TRP A 125 -8.04 14.19 5.55
C TRP A 125 -7.91 13.32 4.28
N GLU A 126 -6.82 12.59 4.11
CA GLU A 126 -6.59 11.75 2.93
C GLU A 126 -7.43 10.47 3.02
N LEU A 127 -7.59 9.91 4.23
CA LEU A 127 -8.53 8.80 4.47
C LEU A 127 -9.98 9.21 4.14
N LYS A 128 -10.40 10.40 4.58
CA LYS A 128 -11.72 10.97 4.24
C LYS A 128 -11.91 11.15 2.75
N ALA A 129 -10.91 11.71 2.08
CA ALA A 129 -10.94 11.91 0.64
C ALA A 129 -11.07 10.57 -0.12
N LEU A 130 -10.29 9.56 0.27
CA LEU A 130 -10.38 8.21 -0.28
C LEU A 130 -11.77 7.63 -0.13
N GLN A 131 -12.37 7.74 1.06
CA GLN A 131 -13.68 7.16 1.31
C GLN A 131 -14.80 7.85 0.58
N ASN A 132 -14.73 9.17 0.43
CA ASN A 132 -15.69 9.90 -0.38
C ASN A 132 -15.69 9.42 -1.84
N VAL A 133 -14.52 9.00 -2.35
CA VAL A 133 -14.38 8.44 -3.71
C VAL A 133 -14.84 6.98 -3.77
N LEU A 134 -14.44 6.16 -2.79
CA LEU A 134 -14.73 4.72 -2.75
C LEU A 134 -16.19 4.41 -2.39
N GLY A 135 -16.84 5.34 -1.69
CA GLY A 135 -18.18 5.18 -1.13
C GLY A 135 -18.26 4.07 -0.08
N GLU A 136 -19.48 3.72 0.32
CA GLU A 136 -19.71 2.69 1.35
C GLU A 136 -19.51 1.25 0.82
N LYS A 137 -19.37 1.08 -0.50
CA LYS A 137 -19.29 -0.23 -1.14
C LYS A 137 -17.90 -0.87 -1.00
N ILE A 138 -16.85 -0.06 -0.95
CA ILE A 138 -15.46 -0.53 -0.95
C ILE A 138 -14.82 -0.12 0.39
N LEU A 139 -14.47 -1.13 1.18
CA LEU A 139 -13.73 -0.96 2.41
C LEU A 139 -12.28 -0.53 2.09
N LEU A 140 -11.86 0.57 2.70
CA LEU A 140 -10.46 0.95 2.74
C LEU A 140 -9.76 0.16 3.85
N GLU A 141 -8.79 -0.67 3.47
CA GLU A 141 -7.95 -1.46 4.38
C GLU A 141 -6.54 -0.87 4.42
N ILE A 142 -6.05 -0.54 5.61
CA ILE A 142 -4.70 0.00 5.81
C ILE A 142 -3.79 -1.08 6.37
N GLY A 143 -2.86 -1.50 5.54
CA GLY A 143 -1.80 -2.43 5.86
C GLY A 143 -0.61 -1.74 6.53
N ILE A 144 -0.11 -2.32 7.63
CA ILE A 144 1.11 -1.86 8.30
C ILE A 144 2.10 -3.00 8.48
N GLY A 145 3.38 -2.73 8.20
CA GLY A 145 4.47 -3.64 8.54
C GLY A 145 4.75 -3.62 10.04
N TYR A 146 4.03 -4.44 10.82
CA TYR A 146 4.18 -4.51 12.27
C TYR A 146 5.41 -5.35 12.68
N GLU A 147 5.74 -6.37 11.88
CA GLU A 147 6.90 -7.26 11.98
C GLU A 147 6.91 -8.18 13.19
N THR A 148 6.91 -7.63 14.41
CA THR A 148 7.02 -8.40 15.66
C THR A 148 6.41 -7.65 16.85
N HIS A 149 5.92 -8.42 17.82
CA HIS A 149 5.41 -7.91 19.10
C HIS A 149 6.53 -7.48 20.05
N ASN A 150 7.75 -8.00 19.89
CA ASN A 150 8.87 -7.62 20.72
C ASN A 150 9.36 -6.21 20.33
N LEU A 151 9.14 -5.23 21.21
CA LEU A 151 9.47 -3.82 20.97
C LEU A 151 10.98 -3.59 20.77
N GLU A 152 11.82 -4.32 21.50
CA GLU A 152 13.26 -4.23 21.38
C GLU A 152 13.74 -4.78 20.04
N LEU A 153 13.27 -5.98 19.66
CA LEU A 153 13.55 -6.54 18.34
C LEU A 153 13.05 -5.62 17.23
N ARG A 154 11.82 -5.11 17.33
CA ARG A 154 11.21 -4.26 16.30
C ARG A 154 11.97 -2.95 16.10
N ASN A 155 12.33 -2.26 17.19
CA ASN A 155 12.80 -0.89 17.10
C ASN A 155 14.31 -0.74 17.30
N LYS A 156 14.99 -1.65 18.01
CA LYS A 156 16.45 -1.59 18.19
C LYS A 156 17.21 -2.44 17.18
N ILE A 157 16.67 -3.61 16.81
CA ILE A 157 17.38 -4.55 15.91
C ILE A 157 16.91 -4.38 14.47
N LEU A 158 15.59 -4.40 14.25
CA LEU A 158 15.02 -4.24 12.91
C LEU A 158 14.92 -2.76 12.50
N GLU A 159 15.21 -1.85 13.43
CA GLU A 159 15.17 -0.39 13.24
C GLU A 159 13.85 0.08 12.61
N LYS A 160 12.71 -0.54 12.94
CA LYS A 160 11.43 -0.22 12.29
C LYS A 160 10.93 1.18 12.65
N GLY A 161 11.24 1.67 13.85
CA GLY A 161 10.80 2.98 14.33
C GLY A 161 9.29 3.09 14.56
N LEU A 162 8.59 1.96 14.70
CA LEU A 162 7.15 1.93 14.91
C LEU A 162 6.83 2.10 16.41
N THR A 163 6.41 3.31 16.77
CA THR A 163 6.05 3.68 18.14
C THR A 163 4.60 3.29 18.46
N ALA A 164 4.32 3.02 19.74
CA ALA A 164 2.95 2.78 20.21
C ALA A 164 2.05 4.02 19.97
N LYS A 165 2.61 5.23 20.09
CA LYS A 165 1.88 6.48 19.83
C LYS A 165 1.43 6.58 18.38
N ALA A 166 2.31 6.26 17.41
CA ALA A 166 1.96 6.28 15.99
C ALA A 166 0.88 5.25 15.66
N LEU A 167 1.00 4.03 16.23
CA LEU A 167 -0.01 2.99 16.05
C LEU A 167 -1.36 3.39 16.65
N HIS A 168 -1.37 3.97 17.86
CA HIS A 168 -2.60 4.41 18.51
C HIS A 168 -3.26 5.56 17.74
N ARG A 169 -2.50 6.55 17.27
CA ARG A 169 -3.00 7.62 16.39
C ARG A 169 -3.66 7.02 15.15
N LEU A 170 -3.01 6.05 14.50
CA LEU A 170 -3.58 5.38 13.34
C LEU A 170 -4.90 4.68 13.68
N LEU A 171 -4.97 3.91 14.75
CA LEU A 171 -6.20 3.20 15.15
C LEU A 171 -7.38 4.16 15.35
N ILE A 172 -7.16 5.32 15.96
CA ILE A 172 -8.18 6.36 16.11
C ILE A 172 -8.61 6.87 14.73
N MET A 173 -7.67 7.25 13.87
CA MET A 173 -8.00 7.72 12.51
C MET A 173 -8.75 6.67 11.70
N LEU A 174 -8.39 5.39 11.79
CA LEU A 174 -9.10 4.32 11.07
C LEU A 174 -10.52 4.14 11.61
N SER A 175 -10.71 4.20 12.93
CA SER A 175 -12.02 4.12 13.57
C SER A 175 -12.94 5.27 13.13
N ASP A 176 -12.45 6.50 13.20
CA ASP A 176 -13.21 7.71 12.83
C ASP A 176 -13.60 7.71 11.36
N ASN A 177 -12.80 7.05 10.54
CA ASN A 177 -13.03 6.90 9.12
C ASN A 177 -13.57 5.51 8.75
N LYS A 178 -14.07 4.65 9.65
CA LYS A 178 -14.61 3.32 9.25
C LYS A 178 -13.67 2.48 8.34
N ALA A 179 -12.36 2.68 8.44
CA ALA A 179 -11.34 1.94 7.70
C ALA A 179 -10.83 0.77 8.55
N SER A 180 -10.38 -0.30 7.91
CA SER A 180 -9.84 -1.46 8.63
C SER A 180 -8.32 -1.39 8.75
N LEU A 181 -7.78 -2.05 9.78
CA LEU A 181 -6.35 -2.28 9.92
C LEU A 181 -6.02 -3.73 9.51
N LYS A 182 -4.98 -3.88 8.72
CA LYS A 182 -4.30 -5.15 8.45
C LYS A 182 -2.86 -5.05 8.97
N SER A 183 -2.45 -5.98 9.82
CA SER A 183 -1.06 -6.03 10.30
C SER A 183 -0.31 -7.16 9.62
N LEU A 184 0.80 -6.85 8.94
CA LEU A 184 1.74 -7.85 8.47
C LEU A 184 2.66 -8.25 9.63
N PHE A 185 2.49 -9.49 10.09
CA PHE A 185 3.29 -10.11 11.14
C PHE A 185 4.26 -11.10 10.53
N ASN A 186 5.56 -10.89 10.75
CA ASN A 186 6.59 -11.82 10.31
C ASN A 186 6.90 -12.77 11.48
N ALA A 187 6.11 -13.85 11.59
CA ALA A 187 6.39 -14.94 12.51
C ALA A 187 7.61 -15.74 12.01
N LYS A 188 8.84 -15.28 12.25
CA LYS A 188 9.95 -16.23 12.31
C LYS A 188 9.83 -16.97 13.63
N THR A 189 9.15 -18.11 13.62
CA THR A 189 9.31 -19.10 14.67
C THR A 189 10.76 -19.57 14.61
N SER A 190 11.58 -19.16 15.56
CA SER A 190 12.84 -19.84 15.81
C SER A 190 12.52 -21.25 16.27
N SER A 191 12.50 -22.21 15.34
CA SER A 191 12.80 -23.58 15.70
C SER A 191 14.26 -23.60 16.14
N GLN A 192 14.50 -23.42 17.44
CA GLN A 192 15.77 -23.83 18.03
C GLN A 192 15.75 -25.36 18.14
N PRO A 193 16.77 -26.07 17.65
CA PRO A 193 17.08 -27.41 18.16
C PRO A 193 17.60 -27.33 19.60
#